data_AF-A0A2D6C0G5-F1
#
_entry.id   AF-A0A2D6C0G5-F1
#
_cell.length_a   1.000
_cell.length_b   1.000
_cell.length_c   1.000
_cell.angle_alpha   90.00
_cell.angle_beta   90.00
_cell.angle_gamma   90.00
#
_symmetry.space_group_name_H-M   'P 1'
#
loop_
_entity.id
_entity.type
_entity.pdbx_description
1 polymer ?
#
loop_
_entity_poly.entity_id
_entity_poly.type
_entity_poly.pdbx_seq_one_letter_code
_entity_poly.pdbx_strand_id
1 'polypeptide(L)'
;MLPRERGASAARAIGRTAEDKLEEAVSLTGAIGLEVTAATTVNLASIRPSTLIGTGVLAQWRERIDAEHPDVIIFNATLTPVQHRNLERELRAKVLDRTALILEIFGERAQTREGRLQVELAALTFQRSRLVRSWTHLERQRGGAGFMGGPGESQLELDRRMLLERIDKLKRDLQDVRRTRGLHRSARARQGAHVVALVGYTNAGKSTLFNALTGADILAKDMLFATLDPTLRRLRLESGRELVLADTVGFISDLPHELVDAFRATLEEVIEADLILHVRDASNPEWEAQKRDVLDVLRSLGRIEQPEAPDRLPPPVTDPPRDPDLDEPNEEKVSGDTLVDLVPIIEVWNKVDREGSAAIIGQAEHDPGYDRAFAVLQTSAVAGTGLDAVLETVDAALSDGEQDLELLIPYTAGAALAWLHEFSHVLSHEHDEDGTRAMVRISDDDWGKLQKRFPDISTA
;
A
#
# COMPACT_ATOMS: atom_id res chain seq x y z
N MET A 1 7.39 21.29 -0.70
CA MET A 1 7.46 22.05 0.57
C MET A 1 8.58 21.45 1.41
N LEU A 2 9.63 22.21 1.74
CA LEU A 2 10.73 21.77 2.62
C LEU A 2 10.98 22.85 3.68
N PRO A 3 11.11 22.51 4.98
CA PRO A 3 11.53 23.45 6.00
C PRO A 3 13.01 23.81 5.81
N ARG A 4 13.35 25.10 5.91
CA ARG A 4 14.74 25.55 5.96
C ARG A 4 15.32 25.29 7.35
N GLU A 5 16.05 24.21 7.52
CA GLU A 5 17.06 24.13 8.58
C GLU A 5 18.39 24.72 8.08
N ARG A 6 19.04 25.47 8.98
CA ARG A 6 20.25 26.25 8.71
C ARG A 6 21.44 25.30 8.46
N GLY A 7 21.85 25.18 7.21
CA GLY A 7 23.06 24.45 6.82
C GLY A 7 23.20 24.36 5.30
N ALA A 8 23.57 25.47 4.65
CA ALA A 8 23.60 25.62 3.20
C ALA A 8 24.69 24.78 2.46
N SER A 9 25.18 23.69 3.04
CA SER A 9 26.14 22.78 2.38
C SER A 9 25.87 21.29 2.64
N ALA A 10 24.81 20.92 3.38
CA ALA A 10 24.43 19.52 3.64
C ALA A 10 23.01 19.16 3.13
N ALA A 11 22.20 20.15 2.72
CA ALA A 11 20.84 19.97 2.20
C ALA A 11 20.78 19.52 0.72
N ARG A 12 21.89 19.06 0.14
CA ARG A 12 21.93 18.40 -1.17
C ARG A 12 21.68 16.88 -1.07
N ALA A 13 21.40 16.40 0.14
CA ALA A 13 21.09 15.01 0.44
C ALA A 13 19.56 14.82 0.55
N ILE A 14 19.03 13.96 -0.32
CA ILE A 14 17.89 13.07 0.01
C ILE A 14 16.55 13.78 0.29
N GLY A 15 16.12 14.69 -0.58
CA GLY A 15 14.79 15.30 -0.50
C GLY A 15 14.22 15.66 -1.86
N ARG A 16 12.97 15.25 -2.13
CA ARG A 16 12.20 15.62 -3.33
C ARG A 16 12.23 17.13 -3.54
N THR A 17 12.49 17.61 -4.76
CA THR A 17 12.49 19.05 -5.03
C THR A 17 11.06 19.62 -4.96
N ALA A 18 10.92 20.95 -4.91
CA ALA A 18 9.61 21.56 -4.90
C ALA A 18 8.90 21.35 -6.25
N GLU A 19 9.68 21.28 -7.32
CA GLU A 19 9.29 21.02 -8.69
C GLU A 19 8.76 19.59 -8.85
N ASP A 20 9.46 18.57 -8.32
CA ASP A 20 9.00 17.17 -8.39
C ASP A 20 7.65 16.99 -7.68
N LYS A 21 7.50 17.60 -6.50
CA LYS A 21 6.22 17.58 -5.77
C LYS A 21 5.12 18.34 -6.53
N LEU A 22 5.45 19.35 -7.33
CA LEU A 22 4.47 20.06 -8.14
C LEU A 22 4.03 19.18 -9.31
N GLU A 23 4.95 18.52 -9.99
CA GLU A 23 4.67 17.62 -11.10
C GLU A 23 3.80 16.43 -10.66
N GLU A 24 4.09 15.84 -9.49
CA GLU A 24 3.23 14.80 -8.91
C GLU A 24 1.82 15.33 -8.62
N ALA A 25 1.68 16.54 -8.07
CA ALA A 25 0.38 17.14 -7.77
C ALA A 25 -0.43 17.44 -9.04
N VAL A 26 0.22 17.92 -10.09
CA VAL A 26 -0.39 18.12 -11.42
C VAL A 26 -0.86 16.78 -11.98
N SER A 27 -0.04 15.74 -11.87
CA SER A 27 -0.39 14.38 -12.30
C SER A 27 -1.57 13.80 -11.52
N LEU A 28 -1.64 14.04 -10.20
CA LEU A 28 -2.79 13.63 -9.35
C LEU A 28 -4.07 14.36 -9.78
N THR A 29 -3.95 15.65 -10.09
CA THR A 29 -5.08 16.48 -10.53
C THR A 29 -5.61 16.01 -11.88
N GLY A 30 -4.72 15.75 -12.84
CA GLY A 30 -5.10 15.21 -14.15
C GLY A 30 -5.73 13.82 -14.09
N ALA A 31 -5.45 13.03 -13.05
CA ALA A 31 -6.00 11.68 -12.90
C ALA A 31 -7.53 11.66 -12.74
N ILE A 32 -8.14 12.72 -12.17
CA ILE A 32 -9.61 12.88 -12.05
C ILE A 32 -10.22 13.74 -13.17
N GLY A 33 -9.49 13.92 -14.27
CA GLY A 33 -9.97 14.68 -15.43
C GLY A 33 -10.12 16.18 -15.18
N LEU A 34 -9.49 16.73 -14.14
CA LEU A 34 -9.42 18.17 -13.93
C LEU A 34 -8.36 18.79 -14.84
N GLU A 35 -8.72 19.89 -15.51
CA GLU A 35 -7.80 20.68 -16.31
C GLU A 35 -6.98 21.62 -15.41
N VAL A 36 -5.65 21.48 -15.44
CA VAL A 36 -4.75 22.34 -14.66
C VAL A 36 -4.47 23.62 -15.45
N THR A 37 -5.15 24.70 -15.10
CA THR A 37 -4.96 26.03 -15.71
C THR A 37 -3.68 26.72 -15.23
N ALA A 38 -3.26 26.43 -13.99
CA ALA A 38 -2.10 27.03 -13.36
C ALA A 38 -1.47 26.11 -12.30
N ALA A 39 -0.14 26.07 -12.25
CA ALA A 39 0.63 25.35 -11.24
C ALA A 39 1.79 26.24 -10.76
N THR A 40 1.99 26.36 -9.44
CA THR A 40 3.04 27.23 -8.89
C THR A 40 3.52 26.69 -7.54
N THR A 41 4.82 26.75 -7.29
CA THR A 41 5.40 26.45 -5.98
C THR A 41 5.41 27.69 -5.09
N VAL A 42 5.15 27.50 -3.80
CA VAL A 42 5.23 28.58 -2.80
C VAL A 42 6.32 28.24 -1.79
N ASN A 43 7.28 29.15 -1.63
CA ASN A 43 8.29 29.03 -0.60
C ASN A 43 7.74 29.58 0.72
N LEU A 44 7.70 28.73 1.75
CA LEU A 44 7.12 29.08 3.04
C LEU A 44 8.24 29.33 4.05
N ALA A 45 8.39 30.58 4.46
CA ALA A 45 9.31 30.96 5.53
C ALA A 45 8.89 30.39 6.90
N SER A 46 7.58 30.22 7.12
CA SER A 46 6.98 29.58 8.30
C SER A 46 5.56 29.13 7.98
N ILE A 47 5.13 28.02 8.61
CA ILE A 47 3.75 27.53 8.50
C ILE A 47 2.84 28.43 9.34
N ARG A 48 1.82 29.01 8.71
CA ARG A 48 0.80 29.80 9.42
C ARG A 48 -0.29 28.87 9.97
N PRO A 49 -0.58 28.89 11.29
CA PRO A 49 -1.66 28.07 11.86
C PRO A 49 -3.03 28.38 11.27
N SER A 50 -3.24 29.60 10.76
CA SER A 50 -4.52 30.04 10.22
C SER A 50 -4.77 29.58 8.79
N THR A 51 -3.77 29.61 7.90
CA THR A 51 -3.97 29.53 6.44
C THR A 51 -2.89 28.74 5.73
N LEU A 52 -1.94 28.14 6.46
CA LEU A 52 -0.69 27.55 5.95
C LEU A 52 0.27 28.58 5.35
N ILE A 53 -0.23 29.45 4.47
CA ILE A 53 0.49 30.47 3.73
C ILE A 53 0.34 31.88 4.35
N GLY A 54 1.28 32.78 4.03
CA GLY A 54 1.26 34.17 4.47
C GLY A 54 0.23 35.04 3.73
N THR A 55 -0.12 36.18 4.34
CA THR A 55 -1.10 37.13 3.80
C THR A 55 -0.71 37.72 2.44
N GLY A 56 0.58 37.89 2.16
CA GLY A 56 1.06 38.38 0.86
C GLY A 56 0.77 37.41 -0.28
N VAL A 57 1.09 36.13 -0.11
CA VAL A 57 0.81 35.07 -1.10
C VAL A 57 -0.70 34.93 -1.29
N LEU A 58 -1.45 34.95 -0.19
CA LEU A 58 -2.91 34.90 -0.23
C LEU A 58 -3.51 36.06 -1.04
N ALA A 59 -2.99 37.28 -0.92
CA ALA A 59 -3.45 38.42 -1.70
C ALA A 59 -3.17 38.25 -3.20
N GLN A 60 -1.96 37.76 -3.56
CA GLN A 60 -1.61 37.44 -4.94
C GLN A 60 -2.51 36.36 -5.54
N TRP A 61 -2.83 35.33 -4.74
CA TRP A 61 -3.69 34.25 -5.19
C TRP A 61 -5.12 34.72 -5.39
N ARG A 62 -5.66 35.57 -4.50
CA ARG A 62 -6.99 36.16 -4.68
C ARG A 62 -7.12 36.92 -5.99
N GLU A 63 -6.15 37.78 -6.31
CA GLU A 63 -6.16 38.53 -7.57
C GLU A 63 -6.21 37.60 -8.78
N ARG A 64 -5.43 36.51 -8.74
CA ARG A 64 -5.42 35.51 -9.80
C ARG A 64 -6.72 34.72 -9.89
N ILE A 65 -7.30 34.31 -8.75
CA ILE A 65 -8.57 33.58 -8.67
C ILE A 65 -9.73 34.46 -9.16
N ASP A 66 -9.72 35.75 -8.84
CA ASP A 66 -10.71 36.71 -9.31
C ASP A 66 -10.59 36.96 -10.83
N ALA A 67 -9.41 36.74 -11.42
CA ALA A 67 -9.18 36.88 -12.86
C ALA A 67 -9.45 35.59 -13.66
N GLU A 68 -9.05 34.43 -13.13
CA GLU A 68 -9.11 33.14 -13.82
C GLU A 68 -10.35 32.30 -13.46
N HIS A 69 -11.03 32.62 -12.35
CA HIS A 69 -12.23 31.93 -11.85
C HIS A 69 -12.12 30.39 -11.84
N PRO A 70 -11.12 29.80 -11.15
CA PRO A 70 -10.99 28.35 -11.07
C PRO A 70 -12.14 27.71 -10.28
N ASP A 71 -12.61 26.55 -10.72
CA ASP A 71 -13.64 25.76 -10.02
C ASP A 71 -13.13 25.19 -8.69
N VAL A 72 -11.83 24.86 -8.64
CA VAL A 72 -11.19 24.22 -7.49
C VAL A 72 -9.73 24.64 -7.36
N ILE A 73 -9.29 24.81 -6.12
CA ILE A 73 -7.90 25.12 -5.77
C ILE A 73 -7.32 23.94 -5.02
N ILE A 74 -6.20 23.42 -5.51
CA ILE A 74 -5.54 22.25 -4.95
C ILE A 74 -4.30 22.67 -4.16
N PHE A 75 -4.25 22.28 -2.89
CA PHE A 75 -3.08 22.43 -2.04
C PHE A 75 -2.39 21.08 -1.89
N ASN A 76 -1.17 20.95 -2.45
CA ASN A 76 -0.34 19.76 -2.27
C ASN A 76 0.31 19.70 -0.87
N ALA A 77 -0.52 19.71 0.17
CA ALA A 77 -0.16 19.57 1.57
C ALA A 77 -1.38 19.10 2.37
N THR A 78 -1.18 18.53 3.55
CA THR A 78 -2.27 18.23 4.48
C THR A 78 -2.68 19.50 5.22
N LEU A 79 -3.93 19.93 5.07
CA LEU A 79 -4.45 21.12 5.76
C LEU A 79 -5.08 20.72 7.09
N THR A 80 -4.88 21.50 8.14
CA THR A 80 -5.72 21.36 9.34
C THR A 80 -7.16 21.84 9.06
N PRO A 81 -8.18 21.38 9.81
CA PRO A 81 -9.55 21.85 9.64
C PRO A 81 -9.71 23.39 9.70
N VAL A 82 -8.90 24.05 10.53
CA VAL A 82 -8.89 25.51 10.64
C VAL A 82 -8.29 26.15 9.39
N GLN A 83 -7.18 25.62 8.88
CA GLN A 83 -6.53 26.10 7.67
C GLN A 83 -7.43 25.97 6.45
N HIS A 84 -8.02 24.79 6.25
CA HIS A 84 -8.91 24.50 5.13
C HIS A 84 -10.09 25.48 5.07
N ARG A 85 -10.83 25.62 6.17
CA ARG A 85 -11.96 26.56 6.26
C ARG A 85 -11.53 28.02 6.02
N ASN A 86 -10.42 28.44 6.63
CA ASN A 86 -9.96 29.82 6.48
C ASN A 86 -9.54 30.10 5.04
N LEU A 87 -8.86 29.15 4.39
CA LEU A 87 -8.50 29.24 2.98
C LEU A 87 -9.74 29.30 2.09
N GLU A 88 -10.75 28.45 2.27
CA GLU A 88 -12.01 28.52 1.50
C GLU A 88 -12.70 29.88 1.66
N ARG A 89 -12.81 30.38 2.89
CA ARG A 89 -13.42 31.69 3.17
C ARG A 89 -12.63 32.83 2.54
N GLU A 90 -11.31 32.74 2.60
CA GLU A 90 -10.42 33.82 2.15
C GLU A 90 -10.24 33.83 0.64
N LEU A 91 -10.22 32.68 0.00
CA LEU A 91 -10.08 32.53 -1.45
C LEU A 91 -11.43 32.52 -2.17
N ARG A 92 -12.54 32.34 -1.45
CA ARG A 92 -13.91 32.28 -1.99
C ARG A 92 -14.09 31.23 -3.09
N ALA A 93 -13.34 30.14 -3.01
CA ALA A 93 -13.36 29.04 -3.96
C ALA A 93 -13.26 27.70 -3.21
N LYS A 94 -13.64 26.61 -3.87
CA LYS A 94 -13.52 25.26 -3.32
C LYS A 94 -12.04 24.92 -3.14
N VAL A 95 -11.65 24.48 -1.95
CA VAL A 95 -10.26 24.09 -1.66
C VAL A 95 -10.21 22.59 -1.43
N LEU A 96 -9.34 21.89 -2.16
CA LEU A 96 -8.98 20.51 -1.90
C LEU A 96 -7.54 20.47 -1.40
N ASP A 97 -7.32 19.72 -0.33
CA ASP A 97 -5.96 19.38 0.11
C ASP A 97 -5.51 18.05 -0.50
N ARG A 98 -4.26 17.65 -0.26
CA ARG A 98 -3.69 16.43 -0.86
C ARG A 98 -4.53 15.20 -0.50
N THR A 99 -4.95 15.07 0.76
CA THR A 99 -5.78 13.96 1.24
C THR A 99 -7.13 13.91 0.53
N ALA A 100 -7.81 15.05 0.41
CA ALA A 100 -9.10 15.14 -0.27
C ALA A 100 -8.97 14.77 -1.76
N LEU A 101 -7.94 15.28 -2.45
CA LEU A 101 -7.69 14.95 -3.85
C LEU A 101 -7.50 13.44 -4.06
N ILE A 102 -6.72 12.79 -3.20
CA ILE A 102 -6.49 11.34 -3.25
C ILE A 102 -7.81 10.56 -3.06
N LEU A 103 -8.65 10.97 -2.10
CA LEU A 103 -9.95 10.36 -1.85
C LEU A 103 -10.90 10.49 -3.05
N GLU A 104 -10.91 11.63 -3.73
CA GLU A 104 -11.69 11.84 -4.97
C GLU A 104 -11.21 10.91 -6.09
N ILE A 105 -9.88 10.76 -6.27
CA ILE A 105 -9.32 9.80 -7.24
C ILE A 105 -9.80 8.39 -6.93
N PHE A 106 -9.81 7.97 -5.66
CA PHE A 106 -10.31 6.64 -5.31
C PHE A 106 -11.80 6.49 -5.47
N GLY A 107 -12.58 7.54 -5.23
CA GLY A 107 -14.01 7.53 -5.48
C GLY A 107 -14.32 7.18 -6.94
N GLU A 108 -13.55 7.73 -7.87
CA GLU A 108 -13.68 7.46 -9.30
C GLU A 108 -13.18 6.06 -9.69
N ARG A 109 -12.16 5.54 -9.00
CA ARG A 109 -11.50 4.26 -9.33
C ARG A 109 -12.13 3.04 -8.66
N ALA A 110 -12.84 3.20 -7.55
CA ALA A 110 -13.45 2.10 -6.81
C ALA A 110 -14.62 1.43 -7.58
N GLN A 111 -14.38 0.23 -8.09
CA GLN A 111 -15.38 -0.54 -8.83
C GLN A 111 -16.03 -1.62 -7.98
N THR A 112 -15.26 -2.27 -7.10
CA THR A 112 -15.80 -3.32 -6.24
C THR A 112 -16.68 -2.74 -5.13
N ARG A 113 -17.61 -3.55 -4.61
CA ARG A 113 -18.41 -3.17 -3.44
C ARG A 113 -17.52 -2.83 -2.24
N GLU A 114 -16.44 -3.59 -2.05
CA GLU A 114 -15.50 -3.37 -0.95
C GLU A 114 -14.75 -2.06 -1.09
N GLY A 115 -14.13 -1.82 -2.26
CA GLY A 115 -13.41 -0.58 -2.55
C GLY A 115 -14.31 0.63 -2.37
N ARG A 116 -15.56 0.57 -2.83
CA ARG A 116 -16.53 1.67 -2.62
C ARG A 116 -16.82 1.95 -1.16
N LEU A 117 -17.03 0.89 -0.35
CA LEU A 117 -17.26 1.03 1.09
C LEU A 117 -16.05 1.62 1.81
N GLN A 118 -14.83 1.21 1.44
CA GLN A 118 -13.59 1.72 2.03
C GLN A 118 -13.36 3.19 1.72
N VAL A 119 -13.55 3.58 0.46
CA VAL A 119 -13.40 4.98 0.03
C VAL A 119 -14.46 5.85 0.68
N GLU A 120 -15.72 5.41 0.73
CA GLU A 120 -16.79 6.15 1.43
C GLU A 120 -16.49 6.30 2.92
N LEU A 121 -16.02 5.23 3.58
CA LEU A 121 -15.62 5.26 4.99
C LEU A 121 -14.48 6.26 5.23
N ALA A 122 -13.45 6.25 4.38
CA ALA A 122 -12.32 7.15 4.46
C ALA A 122 -12.76 8.61 4.22
N ALA A 123 -13.58 8.86 3.21
CA ALA A 123 -14.11 10.18 2.89
C ALA A 123 -14.96 10.75 4.03
N LEU A 124 -15.87 9.97 4.61
CA LEU A 124 -16.69 10.42 5.75
C LEU A 124 -15.84 10.65 7.00
N THR A 125 -14.83 9.81 7.25
CA THR A 125 -13.93 9.97 8.39
C THR A 125 -13.09 11.24 8.28
N PHE A 126 -12.57 11.53 7.09
CA PHE A 126 -11.86 12.75 6.77
C PHE A 126 -12.75 13.99 6.93
N GLN A 127 -13.94 13.97 6.32
CA GLN A 127 -14.92 15.05 6.40
C GLN A 127 -15.33 15.35 7.84
N ARG A 128 -15.53 14.32 8.68
CA ARG A 128 -15.96 14.45 10.09
C ARG A 128 -15.13 15.45 10.89
N SER A 129 -13.82 15.50 10.66
CA SER A 129 -12.92 16.42 11.36
C SER A 129 -13.09 17.90 10.93
N ARG A 130 -13.73 18.14 9.78
CA ARG A 130 -13.85 19.44 9.08
C ARG A 130 -15.26 20.02 9.07
N LEU A 131 -16.27 19.20 9.38
CA LEU A 131 -17.68 19.62 9.46
C LEU A 131 -17.98 20.66 10.55
N VAL A 132 -17.18 20.71 11.63
CA VAL A 132 -17.56 21.38 12.89
C VAL A 132 -17.76 22.91 12.75
N ARG A 133 -17.29 23.60 11.69
CA ARG A 133 -17.38 25.08 11.64
C ARG A 133 -17.65 25.74 10.28
N SER A 134 -17.76 25.01 9.17
CA SER A 134 -18.11 25.58 7.86
C SER A 134 -19.56 26.14 7.82
N TRP A 135 -20.36 25.86 8.86
CA TRP A 135 -21.76 26.28 8.99
C TRP A 135 -21.98 27.65 9.67
N THR A 136 -20.95 28.27 10.25
CA THR A 136 -21.08 29.55 10.99
C THR A 136 -21.56 30.74 10.14
N HIS A 137 -21.68 30.59 8.82
CA HIS A 137 -22.26 31.56 7.91
C HIS A 137 -23.78 31.40 7.70
N LEU A 138 -24.35 30.20 7.86
CA LEU A 138 -25.79 29.95 7.68
C LEU A 138 -26.62 30.43 8.89
N GLU A 139 -26.06 30.37 10.10
CA GLU A 139 -26.67 30.93 11.32
C GLU A 139 -26.73 32.46 11.32
N ARG A 140 -25.88 33.15 10.54
CA ARG A 140 -25.92 34.61 10.44
C ARG A 140 -26.83 35.13 9.34
N GLN A 141 -27.11 34.33 8.31
CA GLN A 141 -27.98 34.73 7.19
C GLN A 141 -29.46 34.44 7.47
N ARG A 142 -29.77 33.42 8.27
CA ARG A 142 -31.09 33.25 8.89
C ARG A 142 -31.11 34.03 10.20
N GLY A 143 -31.39 35.33 10.07
CA GLY A 143 -31.39 36.28 11.17
C GLY A 143 -32.12 35.78 12.41
N GLY A 144 -31.69 36.28 13.58
CA GLY A 144 -32.28 35.98 14.87
C GLY A 144 -33.80 36.13 14.87
N ALA A 145 -34.49 35.01 14.70
CA ALA A 145 -35.91 34.82 14.94
C ALA A 145 -36.12 33.30 15.00
N GLY A 146 -36.59 32.83 16.15
CA GLY A 146 -36.54 31.44 16.56
C GLY A 146 -36.99 30.41 15.53
N PHE A 147 -36.30 29.27 15.51
CA PHE A 147 -36.93 28.01 15.13
C PHE A 147 -36.37 26.90 16.00
N MET A 148 -37.16 26.53 17.00
CA MET A 148 -36.98 25.39 17.89
C MET A 148 -37.11 24.09 17.07
N GLY A 149 -36.03 23.33 16.97
CA GLY A 149 -36.12 21.88 17.19
C GLY A 149 -36.24 21.64 18.70
N GLY A 150 -36.73 20.48 19.14
CA GLY A 150 -36.97 20.14 20.54
C GLY A 150 -35.78 20.35 21.50
N PRO A 151 -36.00 20.18 22.82
CA PRO A 151 -35.14 20.72 23.86
C PRO A 151 -33.76 20.03 23.88
N GLY A 152 -32.73 20.73 23.39
CA GLY A 152 -31.35 20.54 23.82
C GLY A 152 -30.31 20.08 22.80
N GLU A 153 -30.69 19.63 21.60
CA GLU A 153 -29.71 19.16 20.60
C GLU A 153 -29.57 20.15 19.45
N SER A 154 -28.34 20.63 19.22
CA SER A 154 -28.05 21.52 18.10
C SER A 154 -28.13 20.76 16.77
N GLN A 155 -28.51 21.42 15.67
CA GLN A 155 -28.50 20.79 14.33
C GLN A 155 -27.12 20.21 13.98
N LEU A 156 -26.04 20.83 14.46
CA LEU A 156 -24.67 20.33 14.30
C LEU A 156 -24.43 19.00 15.01
N GLU A 157 -25.00 18.80 16.19
CA GLU A 157 -24.92 17.54 16.92
C GLU A 157 -25.70 16.44 16.23
N LEU A 158 -26.89 16.76 15.69
CA LEU A 158 -27.68 15.84 14.89
C LEU A 158 -26.93 15.39 13.63
N ASP A 159 -26.36 16.32 12.85
CA ASP A 159 -25.61 16.00 11.64
C ASP A 159 -24.36 15.18 11.95
N ARG A 160 -23.64 15.54 13.03
CA ARG A 160 -22.48 14.78 13.50
C ARG A 160 -22.89 13.36 13.91
N ARG A 161 -24.03 13.20 14.57
CA ARG A 161 -24.56 11.90 14.97
C ARG A 161 -24.93 11.06 13.75
N MET A 162 -25.63 11.62 12.76
CA MET A 162 -25.96 10.92 11.51
C MET A 162 -24.71 10.45 10.76
N LEU A 163 -23.65 11.25 10.74
CA LEU A 163 -22.38 10.86 10.14
C LEU A 163 -21.68 9.74 10.90
N LEU A 164 -21.67 9.80 12.24
CA LEU A 164 -21.11 8.72 13.07
C LEU A 164 -21.88 7.41 12.87
N GLU A 165 -23.21 7.47 12.88
CA GLU A 165 -24.06 6.30 12.61
C GLU A 165 -23.75 5.68 11.24
N ARG A 166 -23.54 6.52 10.22
CA ARG A 166 -23.17 6.07 8.87
C ARG A 166 -21.77 5.47 8.82
N ILE A 167 -20.78 6.09 9.48
CA ILE A 167 -19.43 5.53 9.62
C ILE A 167 -19.48 4.16 10.29
N ASP A 168 -20.23 4.02 11.39
CA ASP A 168 -20.33 2.75 12.12
C ASP A 168 -21.07 1.68 11.32
N LYS A 169 -22.03 2.07 10.49
CA LYS A 169 -22.67 1.16 9.53
C LYS A 169 -21.67 0.69 8.48
N LEU A 170 -20.93 1.59 7.84
CA LEU A 170 -19.94 1.24 6.81
C LEU A 170 -18.82 0.33 7.37
N LYS A 171 -18.38 0.57 8.61
CA LYS A 171 -17.42 -0.31 9.29
C LYS A 171 -17.95 -1.74 9.45
N ARG A 172 -19.22 -1.90 9.83
CA ARG A 172 -19.88 -3.22 9.95
C ARG A 172 -20.01 -3.89 8.58
N ASP A 173 -20.50 -3.15 7.58
CA ASP A 173 -20.63 -3.66 6.21
C ASP A 173 -19.27 -4.12 5.64
N LEU A 174 -18.19 -3.40 5.95
CA LEU A 174 -16.82 -3.77 5.55
C LEU A 174 -16.33 -5.05 6.25
N GLN A 175 -16.66 -5.25 7.54
CA GLN A 175 -16.32 -6.48 8.27
C GLN A 175 -16.99 -7.72 7.66
N ASP A 176 -18.24 -7.59 7.23
CA ASP A 176 -18.97 -8.69 6.59
C ASP A 176 -18.34 -9.11 5.25
N VAL A 177 -17.89 -8.12 4.45
CA VAL A 177 -17.19 -8.37 3.20
C VAL A 177 -15.84 -9.07 3.44
N ARG A 178 -15.07 -8.62 4.45
CA ARG A 178 -13.79 -9.26 4.85
C ARG A 178 -13.96 -10.71 5.28
N ARG A 179 -15.02 -11.04 6.03
CA ARG A 179 -15.31 -12.42 6.47
C ARG A 179 -15.53 -13.35 5.27
N THR A 180 -16.16 -12.86 4.20
CA THR A 180 -16.40 -13.63 2.98
C THR A 180 -15.10 -13.93 2.23
N ARG A 181 -14.16 -12.98 2.19
CA ARG A 181 -12.81 -13.18 1.61
C ARG A 181 -11.98 -14.22 2.35
N GLY A 182 -12.02 -14.22 3.68
CA GLY A 182 -11.33 -15.22 4.50
C GLY A 182 -11.71 -16.67 4.16
N LEU A 183 -12.95 -16.91 3.70
CA LEU A 183 -13.40 -18.24 3.27
C LEU A 183 -12.81 -18.64 1.92
N HIS A 184 -12.69 -17.72 0.96
CA HIS A 184 -12.01 -17.96 -0.32
C HIS A 184 -10.51 -18.21 -0.11
N ARG A 185 -9.93 -17.56 0.91
CA ARG A 185 -8.56 -17.76 1.39
C ARG A 185 -8.28 -19.21 1.76
N SER A 186 -9.10 -19.81 2.63
CA SER A 186 -8.94 -21.20 3.07
C SER A 186 -9.16 -22.22 1.95
N ALA A 187 -9.84 -21.84 0.86
CA ALA A 187 -9.98 -22.69 -0.32
C ALA A 187 -8.74 -22.62 -1.23
N ARG A 188 -8.08 -21.45 -1.34
CA ARG A 188 -6.84 -21.27 -2.13
C ARG A 188 -5.63 -21.96 -1.49
N ALA A 189 -5.47 -21.81 -0.17
CA ALA A 189 -4.41 -22.50 0.58
C ALA A 189 -4.49 -24.03 0.45
N ARG A 190 -5.70 -24.58 0.25
CA ARG A 190 -5.93 -26.02 0.01
C ARG A 190 -5.69 -26.48 -1.44
N GLN A 191 -5.47 -25.55 -2.37
CA GLN A 191 -5.26 -25.84 -3.79
C GLN A 191 -3.80 -25.62 -4.25
N GLY A 192 -2.89 -25.23 -3.34
CA GLY A 192 -1.45 -25.16 -3.61
C GLY A 192 -1.00 -24.02 -4.55
N ALA A 193 -1.83 -23.01 -4.80
CA ALA A 193 -1.46 -21.89 -5.67
C ALA A 193 -0.81 -20.77 -4.84
N HIS A 194 0.44 -20.40 -5.19
CA HIS A 194 1.17 -19.32 -4.53
C HIS A 194 0.65 -17.95 -4.92
N VAL A 195 0.70 -16.98 -4.02
CA VAL A 195 0.30 -15.59 -4.28
C VAL A 195 1.53 -14.71 -4.48
N VAL A 196 1.60 -14.05 -5.64
CA VAL A 196 2.66 -13.09 -5.98
C VAL A 196 2.05 -11.71 -6.13
N ALA A 197 2.54 -10.73 -5.36
CA ALA A 197 2.00 -9.36 -5.38
C ALA A 197 2.96 -8.37 -6.05
N LEU A 198 2.46 -7.61 -7.03
CA LEU A 198 3.18 -6.48 -7.62
C LEU A 198 3.02 -5.25 -6.74
N VAL A 199 4.12 -4.74 -6.19
CA VAL A 199 4.14 -3.51 -5.38
C VAL A 199 5.06 -2.46 -5.99
N GLY A 200 4.86 -1.18 -5.63
CA GLY A 200 5.69 -0.10 -6.15
C GLY A 200 4.94 1.20 -6.34
N TYR A 201 5.67 2.25 -6.68
CA TYR A 201 5.12 3.59 -6.87
C TYR A 201 4.08 3.65 -7.99
N THR A 202 3.15 4.58 -7.88
CA THR A 202 2.28 4.97 -9.00
C THR A 202 3.12 5.35 -10.20
N ASN A 203 2.69 4.92 -11.39
CA ASN A 203 3.45 5.05 -12.64
C ASN A 203 4.79 4.27 -12.69
N ALA A 204 5.11 3.38 -11.75
CA ALA A 204 6.26 2.45 -11.95
C ALA A 204 6.02 1.44 -13.08
N GLY A 205 4.79 1.35 -13.59
CA GLY A 205 4.39 0.42 -14.65
C GLY A 205 3.95 -0.95 -14.16
N LYS A 206 3.46 -1.06 -12.91
CA LYS A 206 2.91 -2.31 -12.33
C LYS A 206 1.82 -2.93 -13.21
N SER A 207 0.78 -2.18 -13.56
CA SER A 207 -0.31 -2.69 -14.39
C SER A 207 0.14 -3.03 -15.81
N THR A 208 1.12 -2.29 -16.36
CA THR A 208 1.74 -2.63 -17.65
C THR A 208 2.51 -3.95 -17.57
N LEU A 209 3.30 -4.14 -16.51
CA LEU A 209 4.04 -5.38 -16.27
C LEU A 209 3.07 -6.54 -16.03
N PHE A 210 2.00 -6.33 -15.26
CA PHE A 210 0.94 -7.29 -15.03
C PHE A 210 0.34 -7.78 -16.35
N ASN A 211 -0.03 -6.86 -17.24
CA ASN A 211 -0.58 -7.20 -18.55
C ASN A 211 0.41 -7.98 -19.39
N ALA A 212 1.66 -7.53 -19.41
CA ALA A 212 2.72 -8.17 -20.17
C ALA A 212 2.98 -9.61 -19.70
N LEU A 213 2.95 -9.86 -18.38
CA LEU A 213 3.13 -11.19 -17.79
C LEU A 213 1.89 -12.09 -17.95
N THR A 214 0.69 -11.51 -17.98
CA THR A 214 -0.57 -12.28 -17.98
C THR A 214 -1.24 -12.40 -19.35
N GLY A 215 -0.76 -11.65 -20.35
CA GLY A 215 -1.45 -11.48 -21.63
C GLY A 215 -2.82 -10.81 -21.51
N ALA A 216 -3.09 -10.11 -20.41
CA ALA A 216 -4.37 -9.47 -20.15
C ALA A 216 -4.45 -8.05 -20.77
N ASP A 217 -5.60 -7.72 -21.35
CA ASP A 217 -5.94 -6.35 -21.78
C ASP A 217 -6.53 -5.54 -20.61
N ILE A 218 -5.81 -5.38 -19.49
CA ILE A 218 -6.24 -4.41 -18.46
C ILE A 218 -5.81 -3.03 -18.92
N LEU A 219 -6.62 -2.02 -18.64
CA LEU A 219 -6.36 -0.65 -19.04
C LEU A 219 -5.15 -0.07 -18.28
N ALA A 220 -3.95 -0.24 -18.81
CA ALA A 220 -2.74 0.41 -18.31
C ALA A 220 -2.69 1.84 -18.86
N LYS A 221 -3.23 2.80 -18.12
CA LYS A 221 -3.09 4.23 -18.42
C LYS A 221 -1.93 4.83 -17.63
N ASP A 222 -1.19 5.74 -18.27
CA ASP A 222 -0.16 6.57 -17.63
C ASP A 222 -0.83 7.64 -16.75
N MET A 223 -1.40 7.18 -15.63
CA MET A 223 -2.08 8.01 -14.62
C MET A 223 -1.88 7.43 -13.23
N LEU A 224 -1.92 8.29 -12.22
CA LEU A 224 -1.79 7.87 -10.83
C LEU A 224 -3.04 7.08 -10.40
N PHE A 225 -2.81 6.02 -9.61
CA PHE A 225 -3.86 5.12 -9.13
C PHE A 225 -4.71 4.46 -10.23
N ALA A 226 -4.07 4.05 -11.34
CA ALA A 226 -4.71 3.26 -12.40
C ALA A 226 -5.42 2.00 -11.86
N THR A 227 -4.88 1.40 -10.80
CA THR A 227 -5.46 0.25 -10.09
C THR A 227 -5.72 0.61 -8.63
N LEU A 228 -6.97 0.41 -8.17
CA LEU A 228 -7.37 0.53 -6.76
C LEU A 228 -7.84 -0.82 -6.18
N ASP A 229 -8.71 -1.51 -6.91
CA ASP A 229 -9.12 -2.87 -6.56
C ASP A 229 -8.05 -3.85 -7.06
N PRO A 230 -7.59 -4.82 -6.23
CA PRO A 230 -6.55 -5.74 -6.65
C PRO A 230 -7.03 -6.60 -7.82
N THR A 231 -6.20 -6.71 -8.86
CA THR A 231 -6.52 -7.55 -10.02
C THR A 231 -5.76 -8.86 -9.95
N LEU A 232 -6.49 -9.97 -9.91
CA LEU A 232 -5.92 -11.31 -9.78
C LEU A 232 -5.95 -12.06 -11.12
N ARG A 233 -4.85 -12.74 -11.45
CA ARG A 233 -4.78 -13.67 -12.59
C ARG A 233 -4.02 -14.92 -12.19
N ARG A 234 -4.51 -16.08 -12.64
CA ARG A 234 -3.79 -17.34 -12.50
C ARG A 234 -2.82 -17.50 -13.66
N LEU A 235 -1.59 -17.89 -13.32
CA LEU A 235 -0.52 -18.21 -14.25
C LEU A 235 -0.02 -19.62 -13.94
N ARG A 236 0.46 -20.30 -14.98
CA ARG A 236 1.13 -21.58 -14.87
C ARG A 236 2.58 -21.38 -15.34
N LEU A 237 3.53 -21.64 -14.45
CA LEU A 237 4.95 -21.53 -14.74
C LEU A 237 5.43 -22.73 -15.57
N GLU A 238 6.64 -22.63 -16.15
CA GLU A 238 7.23 -23.70 -16.95
C GLU A 238 7.49 -24.97 -16.13
N SER A 239 7.78 -24.83 -14.83
CA SER A 239 7.82 -25.94 -13.87
C SER A 239 6.48 -26.66 -13.67
N GLY A 240 5.38 -26.11 -14.20
CA GLY A 240 4.03 -26.59 -14.00
C GLY A 240 3.34 -26.04 -12.76
N ARG A 241 4.04 -25.28 -11.91
CA ARG A 241 3.50 -24.63 -10.71
C ARG A 241 2.43 -23.62 -11.09
N GLU A 242 1.33 -23.58 -10.34
CA GLU A 242 0.31 -22.56 -10.48
C GLU A 242 0.53 -21.43 -9.47
N LEU A 243 0.42 -20.19 -9.94
CA LEU A 243 0.45 -19.01 -9.07
C LEU A 243 -0.67 -18.04 -9.42
N VAL A 244 -0.99 -17.18 -8.46
CA VAL A 244 -1.91 -16.06 -8.59
C VAL A 244 -1.07 -14.78 -8.56
N LEU A 245 -1.02 -14.07 -9.68
CA LEU A 245 -0.44 -12.73 -9.74
C LEU A 245 -1.49 -11.70 -9.34
N ALA A 246 -1.13 -10.79 -8.45
CA ALA A 246 -1.97 -9.69 -7.98
C ALA A 246 -1.36 -8.32 -8.37
N ASP A 247 -2.07 -7.53 -9.16
CA ASP A 247 -1.76 -6.09 -9.32
C ASP A 247 -2.38 -5.31 -8.16
N THR A 248 -1.56 -4.53 -7.45
CA THR A 248 -1.99 -3.79 -6.25
C THR A 248 -2.04 -2.30 -6.50
N VAL A 249 -2.59 -1.57 -5.51
CA VAL A 249 -2.57 -0.12 -5.50
C VAL A 249 -1.13 0.41 -5.56
N GLY A 250 -0.90 1.45 -6.37
CA GLY A 250 0.38 2.14 -6.38
C GLY A 250 0.58 3.05 -5.18
N PHE A 251 1.80 3.07 -4.65
CA PHE A 251 2.19 3.99 -3.58
C PHE A 251 2.44 5.40 -4.13
N ILE A 252 2.17 6.42 -3.32
CA ILE A 252 2.49 7.83 -3.60
C ILE A 252 3.26 8.41 -2.41
N SER A 253 3.84 9.60 -2.62
CA SER A 253 4.51 10.30 -1.53
C SER A 253 3.53 10.75 -0.45
N ASP A 254 4.01 10.84 0.80
CA ASP A 254 3.30 11.47 1.92
C ASP A 254 1.85 10.94 2.09
N LEU A 255 1.66 9.61 1.99
CA LEU A 255 0.35 8.96 2.16
C LEU A 255 -0.23 9.27 3.56
N PRO A 256 -1.41 9.90 3.67
CA PRO A 256 -2.01 10.19 4.96
C PRO A 256 -2.36 8.92 5.74
N HIS A 257 -2.07 8.88 7.05
CA HIS A 257 -2.40 7.73 7.90
C HIS A 257 -3.89 7.34 7.87
N GLU A 258 -4.79 8.33 7.73
CA GLU A 258 -6.24 8.10 7.63
C GLU A 258 -6.64 7.26 6.41
N LEU A 259 -5.82 7.29 5.36
CA LEU A 259 -6.01 6.51 4.13
C LEU A 259 -5.39 5.11 4.26
N VAL A 260 -4.30 4.95 5.02
CA VAL A 260 -3.61 3.65 5.20
C VAL A 260 -4.56 2.56 5.71
N ASP A 261 -5.45 2.89 6.65
CA ASP A 261 -6.45 1.93 7.16
C ASP A 261 -7.48 1.50 6.10
N ALA A 262 -7.85 2.41 5.20
CA ALA A 262 -8.74 2.12 4.08
C ALA A 262 -8.04 1.22 3.05
N PHE A 263 -6.75 1.45 2.80
CA PHE A 263 -5.94 0.62 1.92
C PHE A 263 -5.53 -0.72 2.52
N ARG A 264 -5.51 -0.86 3.85
CA ARG A 264 -5.02 -2.10 4.48
C ARG A 264 -5.73 -3.34 3.95
N ALA A 265 -7.01 -3.22 3.61
CA ALA A 265 -7.76 -4.32 3.00
C ALA A 265 -7.61 -4.41 1.46
N THR A 266 -7.27 -3.32 0.75
CA THR A 266 -6.81 -3.43 -0.65
C THR A 266 -5.39 -3.97 -0.77
N LEU A 267 -4.59 -3.88 0.30
CA LEU A 267 -3.25 -4.43 0.46
C LEU A 267 -3.27 -5.80 1.14
N GLU A 268 -4.45 -6.39 1.39
CA GLU A 268 -4.58 -7.73 1.97
C GLU A 268 -3.87 -8.78 1.09
N GLU A 269 -3.90 -8.63 -0.24
CA GLU A 269 -3.16 -9.50 -1.15
C GLU A 269 -1.62 -9.36 -1.02
N VAL A 270 -1.11 -8.19 -0.61
CA VAL A 270 0.32 -8.02 -0.28
C VAL A 270 0.64 -8.66 1.06
N ILE A 271 -0.30 -8.59 2.00
CA ILE A 271 -0.19 -9.29 3.29
C ILE A 271 -0.28 -10.81 3.05
N GLU A 272 -0.94 -11.30 2.03
CA GLU A 272 -1.06 -12.75 1.79
C GLU A 272 -0.01 -13.29 0.80
N ALA A 273 0.84 -12.42 0.26
CA ALA A 273 1.81 -12.82 -0.75
C ALA A 273 2.90 -13.72 -0.17
N ASP A 274 3.19 -14.80 -0.89
CA ASP A 274 4.36 -15.67 -0.70
C ASP A 274 5.62 -15.05 -1.32
N LEU A 275 5.45 -14.12 -2.26
CA LEU A 275 6.52 -13.39 -2.94
C LEU A 275 6.07 -11.99 -3.33
N ILE A 276 6.94 -11.00 -3.13
CA ILE A 276 6.69 -9.62 -3.51
C ILE A 276 7.57 -9.24 -4.71
N LEU A 277 6.93 -8.76 -5.78
CA LEU A 277 7.59 -8.16 -6.93
C LEU A 277 7.57 -6.63 -6.79
N HIS A 278 8.68 -6.05 -6.37
CA HIS A 278 8.82 -4.60 -6.21
C HIS A 278 9.20 -3.94 -7.54
N VAL A 279 8.20 -3.40 -8.24
CA VAL A 279 8.36 -2.70 -9.51
C VAL A 279 8.84 -1.26 -9.29
N ARG A 280 9.96 -0.90 -9.92
CA ARG A 280 10.67 0.37 -9.77
C ARG A 280 10.85 1.03 -11.13
N ASP A 281 10.66 2.35 -11.23
CA ASP A 281 10.86 3.08 -12.48
C ASP A 281 12.35 3.40 -12.68
N ALA A 282 12.98 2.78 -13.69
CA ALA A 282 14.39 2.99 -14.02
C ALA A 282 14.68 4.38 -14.61
N SER A 283 13.67 5.12 -15.05
CA SER A 283 13.83 6.47 -15.58
C SER A 283 13.67 7.57 -14.52
N ASN A 284 13.27 7.22 -13.30
CA ASN A 284 12.94 8.20 -12.28
C ASN A 284 14.16 8.48 -11.35
N PRO A 285 14.66 9.73 -11.28
CA PRO A 285 15.79 10.08 -10.42
C PRO A 285 15.47 9.96 -8.92
N GLU A 286 14.18 9.94 -8.53
CA GLU A 286 13.73 9.77 -7.14
C GLU A 286 13.62 8.30 -6.69
N TRP A 287 14.18 7.36 -7.45
CA TRP A 287 14.09 5.92 -7.21
C TRP A 287 14.42 5.51 -5.77
N GLU A 288 15.34 6.23 -5.11
CA GLU A 288 15.82 5.91 -3.76
C GLU A 288 14.79 6.31 -2.70
N ALA A 289 14.22 7.51 -2.84
CA ALA A 289 13.12 7.96 -1.98
C ALA A 289 11.88 7.08 -2.17
N GLN A 290 11.57 6.71 -3.42
CA GLN A 290 10.46 5.82 -3.73
C GLN A 290 10.64 4.43 -3.12
N LYS A 291 11.85 3.86 -3.21
CA LYS A 291 12.17 2.58 -2.56
C LYS A 291 11.92 2.65 -1.05
N ARG A 292 12.45 3.69 -0.38
CA ARG A 292 12.27 3.87 1.07
C ARG A 292 10.80 3.92 1.46
N ASP A 293 10.02 4.75 0.78
CA ASP A 293 8.59 4.92 1.06
C ASP A 293 7.81 3.60 0.90
N VAL A 294 8.11 2.79 -0.13
CA VAL A 294 7.48 1.46 -0.31
C VAL A 294 7.89 0.50 0.80
N LEU A 295 9.19 0.42 1.11
CA LEU A 295 9.69 -0.46 2.17
C LEU A 295 9.12 -0.06 3.54
N ASP A 296 8.97 1.23 3.84
CA ASP A 296 8.34 1.70 5.08
C ASP A 296 6.88 1.27 5.20
N VAL A 297 6.12 1.29 4.09
CA VAL A 297 4.77 0.75 4.10
C VAL A 297 4.78 -0.76 4.30
N LEU A 298 5.65 -1.51 3.60
CA LEU A 298 5.77 -2.96 3.80
C LEU A 298 6.17 -3.32 5.24
N ARG A 299 7.02 -2.51 5.90
CA ARG A 299 7.34 -2.65 7.35
C ARG A 299 6.10 -2.45 8.21
N SER A 300 5.31 -1.40 7.91
CA SER A 300 4.08 -1.12 8.66
C SER A 300 3.02 -2.24 8.53
N LEU A 301 3.06 -2.99 7.43
CA LEU A 301 2.23 -4.17 7.19
C LEU A 301 2.80 -5.45 7.82
N GLY A 302 4.02 -5.40 8.39
CA GLY A 302 4.69 -6.53 9.02
C GLY A 302 5.29 -7.52 8.02
N ARG A 303 5.61 -7.11 6.79
CA ARG A 303 6.09 -8.00 5.72
C ARG A 303 7.62 -8.07 5.59
N ILE A 304 8.34 -7.09 6.15
CA ILE A 304 9.81 -7.05 6.15
C ILE A 304 10.32 -6.65 7.54
N GLU A 305 11.57 -7.04 7.84
CA GLU A 305 12.22 -6.73 9.12
C GLU A 305 12.20 -5.23 9.41
N GLN A 306 11.88 -4.90 10.67
CA GLN A 306 12.23 -3.59 11.20
C GLN A 306 13.74 -3.57 11.40
N PRO A 307 14.47 -2.53 10.93
CA PRO A 307 15.87 -2.40 11.28
C PRO A 307 15.99 -2.39 12.80
N GLU A 308 16.89 -3.21 13.35
CA GLU A 308 17.24 -3.15 14.77
C GLU A 308 17.51 -1.69 15.12
N ALA A 309 16.75 -1.14 16.07
CA ALA A 309 17.01 0.21 16.55
C ALA A 309 18.47 0.25 17.00
N PRO A 310 19.28 1.22 16.54
CA PRO A 310 20.65 1.33 17.03
C PRO A 310 20.57 1.44 18.55
N ASP A 311 21.21 0.49 19.23
CA ASP A 311 21.25 0.26 20.67
C ASP A 311 20.98 1.58 21.42
N ARG A 312 19.71 1.84 21.72
CA ARG A 312 19.35 2.99 22.53
C ARG A 312 19.86 2.63 23.91
N LEU A 313 21.02 3.18 24.28
CA LEU A 313 21.45 3.26 25.67
C LEU A 313 20.20 3.54 26.51
N PRO A 314 19.88 2.70 27.50
CA PRO A 314 18.70 2.91 28.31
C PRO A 314 18.76 4.35 28.84
N PRO A 315 17.64 5.09 28.80
CA PRO A 315 17.62 6.42 29.38
C PRO A 315 18.14 6.34 30.82
N PRO A 316 18.90 7.33 31.32
CA PRO A 316 19.35 7.32 32.70
C PRO A 316 18.12 7.19 33.59
N VAL A 317 18.06 6.09 34.35
CA VAL A 317 17.03 5.84 35.33
C VAL A 317 17.11 6.97 36.35
N THR A 318 16.22 7.95 36.22
CA THR A 318 15.86 8.82 37.32
C THR A 318 14.49 8.34 37.73
N ASP A 319 14.47 7.51 38.78
CA ASP A 319 13.20 7.07 39.37
C ASP A 319 12.40 8.31 39.79
N PRO A 320 11.20 8.55 39.22
CA PRO A 320 10.27 9.46 39.86
C PRO A 320 9.83 8.84 41.20
N PRO A 321 9.52 9.66 42.22
CA PRO A 321 9.05 9.13 43.51
C PRO A 321 7.78 8.29 43.29
N ARG A 322 7.83 7.02 43.71
CA ARG A 322 6.70 6.10 43.67
C ARG A 322 5.61 6.60 44.62
N ASP A 323 4.43 6.89 44.06
CA ASP A 323 3.21 7.15 44.82
C ASP A 323 2.62 5.79 45.27
N PRO A 324 2.53 5.50 46.57
CA PRO A 324 2.15 4.18 47.08
C PRO A 324 0.66 3.81 46.91
N ASP A 325 -0.18 4.72 46.40
CA ASP A 325 -1.64 4.53 46.34
C ASP A 325 -2.24 4.34 44.93
N LEU A 326 -1.42 4.08 43.90
CA LEU A 326 -1.91 3.76 42.56
C LEU A 326 -1.82 2.26 42.28
N ASP A 327 -2.97 1.59 42.25
CA ASP A 327 -3.10 0.23 41.73
C ASP A 327 -2.66 0.20 40.25
N GLU A 328 -1.64 -0.59 39.93
CA GLU A 328 -1.16 -0.78 38.56
C GLU A 328 -2.27 -1.42 37.69
N PRO A 329 -2.55 -0.89 36.48
CA PRO A 329 -3.48 -1.55 35.58
C PRO A 329 -2.86 -2.85 35.05
N ASN A 330 -3.68 -3.90 35.09
CA ASN A 330 -3.36 -5.25 34.66
C ASN A 330 -2.79 -5.26 33.23
N GLU A 331 -1.48 -5.51 33.09
CA GLU A 331 -0.84 -5.75 31.80
C GLU A 331 -1.43 -7.03 31.19
N GLU A 332 -2.28 -6.88 30.18
CA GLU A 332 -2.60 -7.96 29.26
C GLU A 332 -1.30 -8.46 28.65
N LYS A 333 -0.85 -9.63 29.11
CA LYS A 333 0.21 -10.42 28.48
C LYS A 333 -0.18 -10.67 27.03
N VAL A 334 0.39 -9.88 26.11
CA VAL A 334 0.43 -10.23 24.69
C VAL A 334 1.30 -11.49 24.59
N SER A 335 0.63 -12.62 24.48
CA SER A 335 1.24 -13.91 24.28
C SER A 335 1.82 -14.02 22.86
N GLY A 336 3.05 -14.51 22.78
CA GLY A 336 3.43 -15.50 21.77
C GLY A 336 4.25 -14.96 20.60
N ASP A 337 5.52 -15.38 20.57
CA ASP A 337 6.28 -15.74 19.37
C ASP A 337 5.40 -15.84 18.12
N THR A 338 5.41 -14.79 17.31
CA THR A 338 5.06 -14.92 15.89
C THR A 338 6.37 -14.72 15.16
N LEU A 339 7.03 -15.82 14.80
CA LEU A 339 8.05 -15.79 13.74
C LEU A 339 7.38 -15.11 12.56
N VAL A 340 7.82 -13.89 12.24
CA VAL A 340 7.35 -13.19 11.05
C VAL A 340 8.09 -13.84 9.90
N ASP A 341 7.43 -14.73 9.16
CA ASP A 341 7.97 -15.26 7.91
C ASP A 341 8.23 -14.08 6.98
N LEU A 342 9.50 -13.76 6.76
CA LEU A 342 9.92 -12.67 5.91
C LEU A 342 9.64 -13.07 4.46
N VAL A 343 8.82 -12.28 3.78
CA VAL A 343 8.44 -12.57 2.41
C VAL A 343 9.60 -12.17 1.48
N PRO A 344 10.07 -13.04 0.59
CA PRO A 344 11.10 -12.70 -0.38
C PRO A 344 10.64 -11.54 -1.28
N ILE A 345 11.58 -10.63 -1.60
CA ILE A 345 11.34 -9.50 -2.50
C ILE A 345 12.26 -9.64 -3.72
N ILE A 346 11.67 -9.61 -4.91
CA ILE A 346 12.41 -9.41 -6.16
C ILE A 346 12.21 -7.96 -6.60
N GLU A 347 13.31 -7.23 -6.82
CA GLU A 347 13.24 -5.89 -7.38
C GLU A 347 13.20 -5.96 -8.90
N VAL A 348 12.21 -5.29 -9.51
CA VAL A 348 12.04 -5.25 -10.96
C VAL A 348 12.18 -3.80 -11.42
N TRP A 349 13.34 -3.45 -11.97
CA TRP A 349 13.60 -2.17 -12.61
C TRP A 349 12.94 -2.14 -13.99
N ASN A 350 11.79 -1.48 -14.05
CA ASN A 350 10.98 -1.36 -15.25
C ASN A 350 11.30 -0.07 -16.02
N LYS A 351 10.88 0.00 -17.28
CA LYS A 351 11.11 1.12 -18.22
C LYS A 351 12.58 1.34 -18.59
N VAL A 352 13.37 0.26 -18.69
CA VAL A 352 14.78 0.35 -19.09
C VAL A 352 14.99 0.85 -20.52
N ASP A 353 13.94 0.84 -21.34
CA ASP A 353 13.90 1.42 -22.68
C ASP A 353 14.03 2.96 -22.71
N ARG A 354 13.84 3.63 -21.57
CA ARG A 354 13.92 5.10 -21.48
C ARG A 354 15.37 5.58 -21.33
N GLU A 355 15.63 6.76 -21.88
CA GLU A 355 16.94 7.42 -21.77
C GLU A 355 17.32 7.71 -20.30
N GLY A 356 18.59 7.53 -19.95
CA GLY A 356 19.10 7.74 -18.59
C GLY A 356 18.92 6.55 -17.63
N SER A 357 18.18 5.50 -18.03
CA SER A 357 17.91 4.33 -17.19
C SER A 357 19.17 3.60 -16.72
N ALA A 358 20.13 3.38 -17.62
CA ALA A 358 21.39 2.71 -17.31
C ALA A 358 22.23 3.44 -16.24
N ALA A 359 22.20 4.78 -16.24
CA ALA A 359 22.93 5.57 -15.26
C ALA A 359 22.29 5.48 -13.86
N ILE A 360 20.96 5.45 -13.80
CA ILE A 360 20.21 5.27 -12.55
C ILE A 360 20.46 3.87 -11.97
N ILE A 361 20.38 2.83 -12.79
CA ILE A 361 20.60 1.45 -12.35
C ILE A 361 22.04 1.28 -11.83
N GLY A 362 23.04 1.79 -12.53
CA GLY A 362 24.43 1.74 -12.06
C GLY A 362 24.68 2.49 -10.74
N GLN A 363 23.92 3.55 -10.46
CA GLN A 363 23.95 4.20 -9.13
C GLN A 363 23.30 3.32 -8.06
N ALA A 364 22.23 2.60 -8.41
CA ALA A 364 21.52 1.73 -7.48
C ALA A 364 22.27 0.47 -7.08
N GLU A 365 23.18 -0.05 -7.92
CA GLU A 365 24.08 -1.16 -7.56
C GLU A 365 24.97 -0.84 -6.33
N HIS A 366 25.11 0.43 -5.98
CA HIS A 366 25.88 0.89 -4.82
C HIS A 366 24.99 1.16 -3.58
N ASP A 367 23.68 0.90 -3.66
CA ASP A 367 22.74 1.03 -2.53
C ASP A 367 22.95 -0.14 -1.54
N PRO A 368 23.26 0.11 -0.24
CA PRO A 368 23.37 -0.96 0.75
C PRO A 368 22.08 -1.78 0.93
N GLY A 369 20.92 -1.21 0.57
CA GLY A 369 19.65 -1.92 0.55
C GLY A 369 19.44 -2.81 -0.67
N TYR A 370 20.39 -2.85 -1.62
CA TYR A 370 20.36 -3.70 -2.82
C TYR A 370 20.59 -5.18 -2.46
N ASP A 371 21.42 -5.44 -1.45
CA ASP A 371 21.82 -6.80 -1.03
C ASP A 371 20.72 -7.62 -0.34
N ARG A 372 19.59 -6.99 0.00
CA ARG A 372 18.47 -7.66 0.71
C ARG A 372 17.39 -8.22 -0.22
N ALA A 373 17.46 -7.93 -1.52
CA ALA A 373 16.53 -8.49 -2.48
C ALA A 373 16.94 -9.93 -2.85
N PHE A 374 15.97 -10.81 -3.05
CA PHE A 374 16.23 -12.16 -3.58
C PHE A 374 16.90 -12.09 -4.95
N ALA A 375 16.43 -11.18 -5.80
CA ALA A 375 17.00 -10.90 -7.10
C ALA A 375 16.67 -9.47 -7.53
N VAL A 376 17.47 -8.96 -8.47
CA VAL A 376 17.23 -7.67 -9.13
C VAL A 376 17.21 -7.88 -10.63
N LEU A 377 16.09 -7.50 -11.25
CA LEU A 377 15.83 -7.72 -12.68
C LEU A 377 15.58 -6.42 -13.40
N GLN A 378 15.90 -6.38 -14.69
CA GLN A 378 15.69 -5.25 -15.57
C GLN A 378 14.66 -5.61 -16.64
N THR A 379 13.64 -4.76 -16.80
CA THR A 379 12.52 -5.02 -17.71
C THR A 379 12.09 -3.78 -18.46
N SER A 380 11.52 -4.00 -19.64
CA SER A 380 10.64 -3.03 -20.28
C SER A 380 9.30 -3.72 -20.52
N ALA A 381 8.33 -3.46 -19.65
CA ALA A 381 6.99 -4.03 -19.78
C ALA A 381 6.31 -3.64 -21.11
N VAL A 382 6.65 -2.46 -21.67
CA VAL A 382 6.10 -2.00 -22.95
C VAL A 382 6.79 -2.68 -24.13
N ALA A 383 8.11 -2.85 -24.09
CA ALA A 383 8.85 -3.50 -25.17
C ALA A 383 8.81 -5.04 -25.10
N GLY A 384 8.36 -5.60 -23.98
CA GLY A 384 8.36 -7.04 -23.73
C GLY A 384 9.72 -7.61 -23.29
N THR A 385 10.71 -6.76 -23.03
CA THR A 385 12.07 -7.18 -22.69
C THR A 385 12.17 -7.60 -21.22
N GLY A 386 12.79 -8.75 -20.95
CA GLY A 386 13.10 -9.22 -19.59
C GLY A 386 11.94 -9.90 -18.85
N LEU A 387 10.80 -10.14 -19.51
CA LEU A 387 9.63 -10.76 -18.88
C LEU A 387 9.86 -12.23 -18.52
N ASP A 388 10.52 -12.99 -19.41
CA ASP A 388 10.82 -14.41 -19.17
C ASP A 388 11.71 -14.58 -17.93
N ALA A 389 12.74 -13.74 -17.80
CA ALA A 389 13.61 -13.71 -16.62
C ALA A 389 12.84 -13.41 -15.33
N VAL A 390 11.78 -12.59 -15.37
CA VAL A 390 10.90 -12.38 -14.20
C VAL A 390 10.18 -13.66 -13.82
N LEU A 391 9.57 -14.37 -14.77
CA LEU A 391 8.86 -15.61 -14.49
C LEU A 391 9.79 -16.72 -14.01
N GLU A 392 10.96 -16.88 -14.62
CA GLU A 392 12.00 -17.83 -14.20
C GLU A 392 12.47 -17.56 -12.77
N THR A 393 12.72 -16.28 -12.44
CA THR A 393 13.19 -15.91 -11.09
C THR A 393 12.07 -16.06 -10.04
N VAL A 394 10.82 -15.78 -10.41
CA VAL A 394 9.66 -16.05 -9.54
C VAL A 394 9.56 -17.55 -9.25
N ASP A 395 9.70 -18.41 -10.26
CA ASP A 395 9.67 -19.86 -10.08
C ASP A 395 10.81 -20.35 -9.16
N ALA A 396 12.02 -19.80 -9.33
CA ALA A 396 13.16 -20.09 -8.47
C ALA A 396 12.92 -19.64 -7.03
N ALA A 397 12.38 -18.43 -6.82
CA ALA A 397 12.10 -17.89 -5.49
C ALA A 397 10.99 -18.67 -4.77
N LEU A 398 9.95 -19.10 -5.49
CA LEU A 398 8.88 -19.92 -4.93
C LEU A 398 9.32 -21.37 -4.67
N SER A 399 10.41 -21.81 -5.28
CA SER A 399 11.01 -23.14 -5.04
C SER A 399 12.15 -23.10 -4.01
N ASP A 400 12.50 -21.91 -3.49
CA ASP A 400 13.56 -21.78 -2.48
C ASP A 400 13.11 -22.43 -1.17
N GLY A 401 13.95 -23.32 -0.62
CA GLY A 401 13.58 -24.17 0.54
C GLY A 401 12.67 -25.36 0.22
N GLU A 402 12.45 -25.67 -1.07
CA GLU A 402 11.87 -26.93 -1.50
C GLU A 402 12.94 -27.91 -2.00
N GLN A 403 12.70 -29.20 -1.80
CA GLN A 403 13.56 -30.28 -2.24
C GLN A 403 12.79 -31.30 -3.08
N ASP A 404 13.44 -31.78 -4.14
CA ASP A 404 12.96 -32.91 -4.94
C ASP A 404 13.39 -34.21 -4.28
N LEU A 405 12.42 -34.98 -3.82
CA LEU A 405 12.62 -36.26 -3.16
C LEU A 405 11.93 -37.37 -3.94
N GLU A 406 12.66 -38.45 -4.14
CA GLU A 406 12.09 -39.71 -4.57
C GLU A 406 11.62 -40.47 -3.33
N LEU A 407 10.32 -40.73 -3.23
CA LEU A 407 9.71 -41.41 -2.08
C LEU A 407 9.14 -42.75 -2.51
N LEU A 408 9.38 -43.78 -1.70
CA LEU A 408 8.67 -45.06 -1.80
C LEU A 408 7.52 -45.06 -0.79
N ILE A 409 6.28 -45.11 -1.29
CA ILE A 409 5.06 -45.08 -0.48
C ILE A 409 4.45 -46.49 -0.48
N PRO A 410 4.50 -47.23 0.65
CA PRO A 410 3.90 -48.55 0.73
C PRO A 410 2.38 -48.51 0.46
N TYR A 411 1.81 -49.57 -0.12
CA TYR A 411 0.35 -49.63 -0.35
C TYR A 411 -0.49 -49.55 0.94
N THR A 412 0.12 -49.89 2.08
CA THR A 412 -0.47 -49.73 3.41
C THR A 412 -0.58 -48.27 3.85
N ALA A 413 0.19 -47.36 3.23
CA ALA A 413 0.29 -45.95 3.56
C ALA A 413 -0.48 -45.04 2.56
N GLY A 414 -1.64 -45.49 2.06
CA GLY A 414 -2.43 -44.69 1.10
C GLY A 414 -2.84 -43.30 1.60
N ALA A 415 -2.94 -43.10 2.92
CA ALA A 415 -3.17 -41.79 3.53
C ALA A 415 -2.00 -40.80 3.31
N ALA A 416 -0.77 -41.30 3.17
CA ALA A 416 0.39 -40.48 2.88
C ALA A 416 0.42 -39.99 1.44
N LEU A 417 0.01 -40.83 0.48
CA LEU A 417 -0.12 -40.41 -0.91
C LEU A 417 -1.16 -39.28 -1.05
N ALA A 418 -2.30 -39.41 -0.36
CA ALA A 418 -3.31 -38.35 -0.33
C ALA A 418 -2.77 -37.06 0.33
N TRP A 419 -1.97 -37.19 1.39
CA TRP A 419 -1.32 -36.05 2.04
C TRP A 419 -0.29 -35.39 1.12
N LEU A 420 0.54 -36.15 0.41
CA LEU A 420 1.49 -35.61 -0.57
C LEU A 420 0.80 -34.88 -1.72
N HIS A 421 -0.36 -35.36 -2.18
CA HIS A 421 -1.16 -34.62 -3.16
C HIS A 421 -1.75 -33.31 -2.62
N GLU A 422 -1.92 -33.17 -1.30
CA GLU A 422 -2.48 -31.98 -0.66
C GLU A 422 -1.40 -30.96 -0.27
N PHE A 423 -0.21 -31.43 0.13
CA PHE A 423 0.85 -30.60 0.73
C PHE A 423 2.19 -30.62 -0.03
N SER A 424 2.28 -31.30 -1.17
CA SER A 424 3.48 -31.30 -2.04
C SER A 424 3.12 -31.28 -3.52
N HIS A 425 4.09 -30.99 -4.38
CA HIS A 425 3.90 -31.07 -5.83
C HIS A 425 4.44 -32.41 -6.35
N VAL A 426 3.53 -33.31 -6.73
CA VAL A 426 3.91 -34.63 -7.28
C VAL A 426 4.33 -34.46 -8.75
N LEU A 427 5.63 -34.62 -9.02
CA LEU A 427 6.22 -34.46 -10.35
C LEU A 427 5.96 -35.70 -11.23
N SER A 428 6.08 -36.90 -10.64
CA SER A 428 5.75 -38.16 -11.29
C SER A 428 5.42 -39.24 -10.25
N HIS A 429 4.73 -40.30 -10.68
CA HIS A 429 4.59 -41.52 -9.89
C HIS A 429 4.59 -42.76 -10.78
N GLU A 430 5.06 -43.87 -10.23
CA GLU A 430 5.03 -45.21 -10.82
C GLU A 430 4.65 -46.24 -9.74
N HIS A 431 3.99 -47.32 -10.16
CA HIS A 431 3.60 -48.40 -9.26
C HIS A 431 4.59 -49.56 -9.37
N ASP A 432 5.26 -49.88 -8.27
CA ASP A 432 6.18 -51.00 -8.11
C ASP A 432 5.54 -52.13 -7.27
N GLU A 433 6.25 -53.26 -7.16
CA GLU A 433 5.83 -54.40 -6.34
C GLU A 433 5.76 -54.05 -4.83
N ASP A 434 6.64 -53.16 -4.37
CA ASP A 434 6.78 -52.78 -2.96
C ASP A 434 5.94 -51.56 -2.55
N GLY A 435 5.36 -50.82 -3.52
CA GLY A 435 4.61 -49.60 -3.26
C GLY A 435 4.45 -48.69 -4.47
N THR A 436 4.09 -47.43 -4.23
CA THR A 436 4.11 -46.37 -5.24
C THR A 436 5.37 -45.54 -5.07
N ARG A 437 6.21 -45.51 -6.10
CA ARG A 437 7.40 -44.66 -6.18
C ARG A 437 6.96 -43.31 -6.74
N ALA A 438 7.16 -42.24 -6.00
CA ALA A 438 6.74 -40.90 -6.40
C ALA A 438 7.92 -39.94 -6.32
N MET A 439 8.13 -39.18 -7.40
CA MET A 439 9.00 -38.01 -7.35
C MET A 439 8.15 -36.82 -6.90
N VAL A 440 8.48 -36.25 -5.76
CA VAL A 440 7.74 -35.14 -5.17
C VAL A 440 8.66 -33.97 -4.89
N ARG A 441 8.17 -32.77 -5.17
CA ARG A 441 8.77 -31.52 -4.68
C ARG A 441 8.04 -31.09 -3.43
N ILE A 442 8.76 -30.95 -2.32
CA ILE A 442 8.19 -30.68 -1.01
C ILE A 442 9.03 -29.64 -0.26
N SER A 443 8.39 -28.74 0.50
CA SER A 443 9.08 -27.79 1.37
C SER A 443 9.80 -28.52 2.51
N ASP A 444 10.91 -27.97 3.01
CA ASP A 444 11.63 -28.54 4.16
C ASP A 444 10.74 -28.70 5.40
N ASP A 445 9.83 -27.75 5.61
CA ASP A 445 8.87 -27.75 6.71
C ASP A 445 7.83 -28.87 6.57
N ASP A 446 7.26 -29.04 5.37
CA ASP A 446 6.28 -30.08 5.10
C ASP A 446 6.93 -31.47 5.04
N TRP A 447 8.18 -31.56 4.60
CA TRP A 447 8.99 -32.77 4.75
C TRP A 447 9.14 -33.16 6.22
N GLY A 448 9.49 -32.21 7.09
CA GLY A 448 9.57 -32.43 8.53
C GLY A 448 8.23 -32.87 9.15
N LYS A 449 7.08 -32.36 8.65
CA LYS A 449 5.74 -32.79 9.07
C LYS A 449 5.40 -34.19 8.57
N LEU A 450 5.73 -34.50 7.31
CA LEU A 450 5.50 -35.81 6.70
C LEU A 450 6.27 -36.89 7.43
N GLN A 451 7.57 -36.68 7.70
CA GLN A 451 8.39 -37.63 8.45
C GLN A 451 7.84 -37.92 9.86
N LYS A 452 7.32 -36.90 10.54
CA LYS A 452 6.69 -37.06 11.86
C LYS A 452 5.37 -37.82 11.79
N ARG A 453 4.58 -37.60 10.73
CA ARG A 453 3.22 -38.16 10.58
C ARG A 453 3.22 -39.57 9.99
N PHE A 454 4.18 -39.86 9.10
CA PHE A 454 4.33 -41.11 8.37
C PHE A 454 5.79 -41.57 8.41
N PRO A 455 6.25 -42.12 9.56
CA PRO A 455 7.65 -42.50 9.76
C PRO A 455 8.13 -43.66 8.86
N ASP A 456 7.20 -44.42 8.27
CA ASP A 456 7.49 -45.55 7.39
C ASP A 456 7.83 -45.13 5.94
N ILE A 457 7.76 -43.83 5.61
CA ILE A 457 8.12 -43.29 4.30
C ILE A 457 9.61 -42.94 4.32
N SER A 458 10.36 -43.60 3.46
CA SER A 458 11.77 -43.29 3.23
C SER A 458 11.97 -42.63 1.87
N THR A 459 12.97 -41.75 1.81
CA THR A 459 13.61 -41.39 0.53
C THR A 459 14.23 -42.65 -0.07
N ALA A 460 13.91 -42.92 -1.34
CA ALA A 460 14.33 -44.11 -2.06
C ALA A 460 15.83 -44.11 -2.40
#